data_AF-A0A7Z0TAL6-F1
#
_entry.id   AF-A0A7Z0TAL6-F1
#
_cell.length_a   1.000
_cell.length_b   1.000
_cell.length_c   1.000
_cell.angle_alpha   90.00
_cell.angle_beta   90.00
_cell.angle_gamma   90.00
#
_symmetry.space_group_name_H-M   'P 1'
#
loop_
_entity.id
_entity.type
_entity.pdbx_description
1 polymer ?
#
loop_
_entity_poly.entity_id
_entity_poly.type
_entity_poly.pdbx_seq_one_letter_code
_entity_poly.pdbx_strand_id
1 'polypeptide(L)'
;MFEKILNNKIAKITIISISLLIILTLGRSAFLNSFFNKRETVVPKVTSLHVDDATKLLKKFGLNYSIIESKSTEVPENFVFIQDPKPESIVKVRRTVNIWVNKANSVEIPDLTGKTLIEARRILEDFNIQIERIDYMPIENSEEELVLSIYPKVGSKIGTNQKISLLVSSKPLIESKIMPNLIGLDKNDAANILAQIGQSITFVTEANDPAFAHNVIIATNPLPGDTIEKNTKISIVLNTGVEVDKTITEVIEQKVESKKIDNNIEEILNQTLKEVEKKEENNEHKSEGE
;
A
#
# COMPACT_ATOMS: atom_id res chain seq x y z
N MET A 1 31.43 92.38 -51.95
CA MET A 1 31.02 91.40 -53.00
C MET A 1 29.81 90.57 -52.58
N PHE A 2 29.74 90.10 -51.33
CA PHE A 2 28.61 89.34 -50.78
C PHE A 2 27.27 90.09 -50.73
N GLU A 3 27.25 91.38 -50.37
CA GLU A 3 25.99 92.16 -50.31
C GLU A 3 25.29 92.33 -51.67
N LYS A 4 26.06 92.39 -52.77
CA LYS A 4 25.52 92.55 -54.13
C LYS A 4 24.90 91.24 -54.65
N ILE A 5 25.41 90.10 -54.18
CA ILE A 5 24.88 88.76 -54.47
C ILE A 5 23.59 88.54 -53.67
N LEU A 6 23.53 88.98 -52.41
CA LEU A 6 22.34 88.82 -51.57
C LEU A 6 21.12 89.63 -52.02
N ASN A 7 21.28 90.72 -52.80
CA ASN A 7 20.16 91.56 -53.23
C ASN A 7 19.56 91.15 -54.59
N ASN A 8 20.12 90.14 -55.26
CA ASN A 8 19.55 89.61 -56.50
C ASN A 8 18.41 88.63 -56.19
N LYS A 9 17.23 88.85 -56.77
CA LYS A 9 16.05 87.98 -56.58
C LYS A 9 16.37 86.51 -56.86
N ILE A 10 17.21 86.23 -57.85
CA ILE A 10 17.59 84.87 -58.24
C ILE A 10 18.42 84.19 -57.13
N ALA A 11 19.37 84.92 -56.51
CA ALA A 11 20.20 84.39 -55.43
C ALA A 11 19.40 84.10 -54.16
N LYS A 12 18.37 84.91 -53.85
CA LYS A 12 17.45 84.62 -52.74
C LYS A 12 16.64 83.35 -53.01
N ILE A 13 16.13 83.17 -54.24
CA ILE A 13 15.36 81.98 -54.63
C ILE A 13 16.23 80.71 -54.55
N THR A 14 17.48 80.76 -55.02
CA THR A 14 18.38 79.59 -54.95
C THR A 14 18.74 79.22 -53.52
N ILE A 15 19.01 80.19 -52.64
CA ILE A 15 19.27 79.94 -51.22
C ILE A 15 18.03 79.34 -50.52
N ILE A 16 16.83 79.85 -50.80
CA ILE A 16 15.58 79.31 -50.25
C ILE A 16 15.35 77.87 -50.75
N SER A 17 15.60 77.60 -52.03
CA SER A 17 15.48 76.25 -52.61
C SER A 17 16.46 75.26 -52.00
N ILE A 18 17.72 75.66 -51.80
CA ILE A 18 18.74 74.83 -51.15
C ILE A 18 18.38 74.58 -49.68
N SER A 19 17.93 75.60 -48.96
CA SER A 19 17.47 75.47 -47.57
C SER A 19 16.27 74.51 -47.46
N LEU A 20 15.30 74.63 -48.37
CA LEU A 20 14.13 73.75 -48.42
C LEU A 20 14.53 72.29 -48.73
N LEU A 21 15.49 72.08 -49.63
CA LEU A 21 16.02 70.76 -49.96
C LEU A 21 16.73 70.13 -48.75
N ILE A 22 17.51 70.92 -48.00
CA ILE A 22 18.19 70.48 -46.77
C ILE A 22 17.16 70.11 -45.69
N ILE A 23 16.11 70.93 -45.50
CA ILE A 23 15.04 70.63 -44.54
C ILE A 23 14.25 69.39 -44.95
N LEU A 24 13.97 69.19 -46.24
CA LEU A 24 13.31 68.00 -46.75
C LEU A 24 14.15 66.74 -46.58
N THR A 25 15.47 66.81 -46.80
CA THR A 25 16.37 65.66 -46.64
C THR A 25 16.60 65.29 -45.18
N LEU A 26 16.82 66.27 -44.30
CA LEU A 26 16.90 66.07 -42.86
C LEU A 26 15.57 65.62 -42.27
N GLY A 27 14.47 66.25 -42.67
CA GLY A 27 13.11 65.90 -42.27
C GLY A 27 12.74 64.49 -42.72
N ARG A 28 13.05 64.12 -43.98
CA ARG A 28 12.88 62.75 -44.48
C ARG A 28 13.76 61.76 -43.70
N SER A 29 15.00 62.09 -43.38
CA SER A 29 15.89 61.19 -42.61
C SER A 29 15.39 60.96 -41.19
N ALA A 30 15.03 62.03 -40.48
CA ALA A 30 14.43 61.96 -39.15
C ALA A 30 13.08 61.23 -39.16
N PHE A 31 12.23 61.51 -40.15
CA PHE A 31 10.96 60.84 -40.35
C PHE A 31 11.15 59.35 -40.60
N LEU A 32 12.04 58.96 -41.53
CA LEU A 32 12.33 57.56 -41.83
C LEU A 32 12.92 56.83 -40.61
N ASN A 33 13.83 57.46 -39.86
CA ASN A 33 14.41 56.85 -38.66
C ASN A 33 13.39 56.70 -37.52
N SER A 34 12.46 57.65 -37.39
CA SER A 34 11.40 57.60 -36.37
C SER A 34 10.24 56.66 -36.74
N PHE A 35 9.88 56.57 -38.03
CA PHE A 35 8.81 55.67 -38.50
C PHE A 35 9.30 54.22 -38.67
N PHE A 36 10.51 54.03 -39.20
CA PHE A 36 11.12 52.70 -39.34
C PHE A 36 12.03 52.42 -38.14
N ASN A 37 11.40 52.20 -36.97
CA ASN A 37 12.06 51.77 -35.74
C ASN A 37 12.94 50.52 -36.01
N LYS A 38 14.26 50.70 -36.06
CA LYS A 38 15.27 49.62 -36.19
C LYS A 38 15.56 48.88 -34.88
N ARG A 39 14.73 49.05 -33.84
CA ARG A 39 14.97 48.39 -32.56
C ARG A 39 14.70 46.90 -32.71
N GLU A 40 15.74 46.11 -32.52
CA GLU A 40 15.72 44.65 -32.58
C GLU A 40 15.74 44.06 -31.16
N THR A 41 15.21 42.85 -31.03
CA THR A 41 15.16 42.07 -29.80
C THR A 41 15.33 40.60 -30.14
N VAL A 42 15.80 39.82 -29.17
CA VAL A 42 15.98 38.37 -29.33
C VAL A 42 14.68 37.67 -28.95
N VAL A 43 14.26 36.69 -29.75
CA VAL A 43 13.09 35.86 -29.44
C VAL A 43 13.47 34.85 -28.35
N PRO A 44 12.85 34.91 -27.15
CA PRO A 44 13.13 33.94 -26.10
C PRO A 44 12.59 32.55 -26.48
N LYS A 45 13.19 31.51 -25.90
CA LYS A 45 12.64 30.15 -25.96
C LYS A 45 11.42 30.08 -25.03
N VAL A 46 10.25 29.85 -25.61
CA VAL A 46 8.97 29.68 -24.89
C VAL A 46 8.37 28.29 -25.08
N THR A 47 8.99 27.45 -25.91
CA THR A 47 8.66 26.00 -25.98
C THR A 47 8.81 25.35 -24.61
N SER A 48 7.89 24.44 -24.27
CA SER A 48 7.81 23.73 -22.99
C SER A 48 7.52 24.62 -21.78
N LEU A 49 7.14 25.88 -21.97
CA LEU A 49 6.59 26.72 -20.91
C LEU A 49 5.06 26.66 -20.90
N HIS A 50 4.47 26.86 -19.72
CA HIS A 50 3.04 27.10 -19.58
C HIS A 50 2.66 28.39 -20.31
N VAL A 51 1.48 28.43 -20.92
CA VAL A 51 1.01 29.57 -21.75
C VAL A 51 1.11 30.92 -21.02
N ASP A 52 0.81 30.95 -19.72
CA ASP A 52 0.90 32.18 -18.92
C ASP A 52 2.35 32.68 -18.75
N ASP A 53 3.30 31.78 -18.58
CA ASP A 53 4.71 32.14 -18.41
C ASP A 53 5.35 32.50 -19.75
N ALA A 54 4.98 31.79 -20.82
CA ALA A 54 5.37 32.12 -22.19
C ALA A 54 4.92 33.54 -22.57
N THR A 55 3.66 33.88 -22.31
CA THR A 55 3.12 35.21 -22.67
C THR A 55 3.76 36.33 -21.84
N LYS A 56 4.01 36.10 -20.54
CA LYS A 56 4.77 37.05 -19.70
C LYS A 56 6.19 37.25 -20.23
N LEU A 57 6.87 36.18 -20.62
CA LEU A 57 8.24 36.24 -21.14
C LEU A 57 8.29 37.01 -22.47
N LEU A 58 7.39 36.75 -23.41
CA LEU A 58 7.33 37.47 -24.68
C LEU A 58 7.09 38.97 -24.48
N LYS A 59 6.16 39.34 -23.59
CA LYS A 59 5.93 40.74 -23.22
C LYS A 59 7.18 41.41 -22.63
N LYS A 60 7.94 40.71 -21.78
CA LYS A 60 9.18 41.21 -21.19
C LYS A 60 10.25 41.55 -22.23
N PHE A 61 10.30 40.80 -23.34
CA PHE A 61 11.20 41.06 -24.47
C PHE A 61 10.64 42.07 -25.49
N GLY A 62 9.49 42.70 -25.20
CA GLY A 62 8.84 43.69 -26.07
C GLY A 62 8.22 43.08 -27.33
N LEU A 63 7.89 41.79 -27.30
CA LEU A 63 7.27 41.05 -28.40
C LEU A 63 5.76 40.95 -28.20
N ASN A 64 5.03 40.98 -29.32
CA ASN A 64 3.62 40.61 -29.34
C ASN A 64 3.50 39.09 -29.48
N TYR A 65 2.32 38.52 -29.21
CA TYR A 65 2.10 37.09 -29.37
C TYR A 65 0.72 36.79 -29.96
N SER A 66 0.62 35.64 -30.63
CA SER A 66 -0.63 35.05 -31.10
C SER A 66 -0.68 33.61 -30.62
N ILE A 67 -1.77 33.24 -29.96
CA ILE A 67 -1.98 31.88 -29.45
C ILE A 67 -2.77 31.12 -30.51
N ILE A 68 -2.20 30.01 -30.96
CA ILE A 68 -2.84 29.06 -31.87
C ILE A 68 -3.08 27.79 -31.05
N GLU A 69 -4.34 27.46 -30.81
CA GLU A 69 -4.69 26.22 -30.12
C GLU A 69 -4.59 25.05 -31.09
N SER A 70 -3.86 24.02 -30.70
CA SER A 70 -3.71 22.80 -31.49
C SER A 70 -3.50 21.60 -30.57
N LYS A 71 -3.66 20.39 -31.09
CA LYS A 71 -3.55 19.16 -30.30
C LYS A 71 -2.16 18.56 -30.48
N SER A 72 -1.53 18.21 -29.36
CA SER A 72 -0.27 17.46 -29.34
C SER A 72 -0.33 16.38 -28.26
N THR A 73 0.23 15.21 -28.55
CA THR A 73 0.39 14.11 -27.58
C THR A 73 1.74 14.17 -26.86
N GLU A 74 2.67 15.01 -27.32
CA GLU A 74 4.05 15.06 -26.81
C GLU A 74 4.21 15.98 -25.59
N VAL A 75 3.30 16.94 -25.41
CA VAL A 75 3.45 18.03 -24.43
C VAL A 75 2.18 18.13 -23.57
N PRO A 76 2.24 18.45 -22.26
CA PRO A 76 1.05 18.59 -21.42
C PRO A 76 0.05 19.65 -21.91
N GLU A 77 -1.20 19.61 -21.43
CA GLU A 77 -2.21 20.62 -21.76
C GLU A 77 -1.80 22.02 -21.28
N ASN A 78 -2.10 23.06 -22.07
CA ASN A 78 -1.79 24.47 -21.83
C ASN A 78 -0.28 24.81 -21.86
N PHE A 79 0.55 23.90 -22.38
CA PHE A 79 1.96 24.16 -22.66
C PHE A 79 2.20 24.48 -24.15
N VAL A 80 3.17 25.35 -24.40
CA VAL A 80 3.60 25.70 -25.76
C VAL A 80 4.49 24.60 -26.32
N PHE A 81 4.15 24.06 -27.49
CA PHE A 81 4.95 23.01 -28.14
C PHE A 81 5.63 23.48 -29.43
N ILE A 82 5.09 24.50 -30.12
CA ILE A 82 5.72 25.12 -31.28
C ILE A 82 5.76 26.64 -31.07
N GLN A 83 6.83 27.28 -31.55
CA GLN A 83 6.91 28.73 -31.67
C GLN A 83 7.45 29.13 -33.04
N ASP A 84 6.97 30.25 -33.56
CA ASP A 84 7.48 30.90 -34.75
C ASP A 84 7.45 32.43 -34.56
N PRO A 85 8.57 33.16 -34.65
CA PRO A 85 9.92 32.71 -35.04
C PRO A 85 10.62 31.77 -34.05
N LYS A 86 11.65 31.06 -34.55
CA LYS A 86 12.47 30.15 -33.75
C LYS A 86 13.15 30.89 -32.58
N PRO A 87 13.44 30.18 -31.47
CA PRO A 87 14.22 30.74 -30.37
C PRO A 87 15.52 31.37 -30.86
N GLU A 88 15.99 32.40 -30.15
CA GLU A 88 17.24 33.12 -30.39
C GLU A 88 17.31 33.91 -31.71
N SER A 89 16.26 33.87 -32.53
CA SER A 89 16.15 34.72 -33.72
C SER A 89 16.08 36.19 -33.33
N ILE A 90 16.70 37.04 -34.13
CA ILE A 90 16.67 38.49 -33.95
C ILE A 90 15.53 39.05 -34.78
N VAL A 91 14.60 39.74 -34.13
CA VAL A 91 13.41 40.31 -34.77
C VAL A 91 13.20 41.75 -34.32
N LYS A 92 12.40 42.49 -35.09
CA LYS A 92 12.00 43.85 -34.69
C LYS A 92 11.14 43.81 -33.43
N VAL A 93 11.30 44.79 -32.56
CA VAL A 93 10.44 45.00 -31.39
C VAL A 93 8.97 45.11 -31.84
N ARG A 94 8.04 44.56 -31.04
CA ARG A 94 6.60 44.38 -31.33
C ARG A 94 6.28 43.37 -32.45
N ARG A 95 7.26 42.62 -32.96
CA ARG A 95 6.97 41.47 -33.83
C ARG A 95 6.07 40.49 -33.07
N THR A 96 5.04 39.99 -33.74
CA THR A 96 4.17 38.94 -33.21
C THR A 96 4.88 37.59 -33.32
N VAL A 97 4.99 36.88 -32.21
CA VAL A 97 5.44 35.49 -32.14
C VAL A 97 4.20 34.60 -32.04
N ASN A 98 4.04 33.70 -33.01
CA ASN A 98 2.99 32.68 -33.00
C ASN A 98 3.44 31.55 -32.07
N ILE A 99 2.60 31.18 -31.12
CA ILE A 99 2.82 30.06 -30.21
C ILE A 99 1.68 29.06 -30.34
N TRP A 100 2.02 27.79 -30.52
CA TRP A 100 1.04 26.71 -30.54
C TRP A 100 0.95 26.11 -29.15
N VAL A 101 -0.23 26.23 -28.56
CA VAL A 101 -0.52 25.74 -27.21
C VAL A 101 -1.28 24.43 -27.33
N ASN A 102 -0.85 23.42 -26.59
CA ASN A 102 -1.56 22.15 -26.59
C ASN A 102 -2.92 22.32 -25.90
N LYS A 103 -3.98 22.19 -26.69
CA LYS A 103 -5.36 22.11 -26.22
C LYS A 103 -5.88 20.70 -26.44
N ALA A 104 -5.36 19.76 -25.65
CA ALA A 104 -5.96 18.44 -25.58
C ALA A 104 -7.41 18.56 -25.09
N ASN A 105 -8.31 17.74 -25.61
CA ASN A 105 -9.68 17.70 -25.10
C ASN A 105 -9.59 17.18 -23.66
N SER A 106 -9.81 18.06 -22.69
CA SER A 106 -9.91 17.70 -21.28
C SER A 106 -11.30 17.13 -21.01
N VAL A 107 -11.37 15.98 -20.37
CA VAL A 107 -12.63 15.41 -19.88
C VAL A 107 -12.68 15.60 -18.38
N GLU A 108 -13.84 16.01 -17.86
CA GLU A 108 -14.05 16.13 -16.41
C GLU A 108 -14.40 14.76 -15.83
N ILE A 109 -13.77 14.42 -14.70
CA ILE A 109 -14.02 13.14 -14.03
C ILE A 109 -15.45 13.16 -13.46
N PRO A 110 -16.35 12.24 -13.91
CA PRO A 110 -17.70 12.15 -13.39
C PRO A 110 -17.70 11.65 -11.94
N ASP A 111 -18.76 11.97 -11.19
CA ASP A 111 -18.94 11.41 -9.85
C ASP A 111 -19.41 9.96 -9.94
N LEU A 112 -18.55 9.05 -9.47
CA LEU A 112 -18.82 7.61 -9.41
C LEU A 112 -19.01 7.13 -7.97
N THR A 113 -18.92 8.02 -6.98
CA THR A 113 -18.99 7.64 -5.56
C THR A 113 -20.35 7.01 -5.25
N GLY A 114 -20.34 5.86 -4.56
CA GLY A 114 -21.53 5.10 -4.23
C GLY A 114 -22.16 4.32 -5.39
N LYS A 115 -21.57 4.37 -6.60
CA LYS A 115 -21.99 3.51 -7.72
C LYS A 115 -21.32 2.15 -7.62
N THR A 116 -21.95 1.14 -8.20
CA THR A 116 -21.33 -0.18 -8.37
C THR A 116 -20.17 -0.10 -9.36
N LEU A 117 -19.19 -0.99 -9.24
CA LEU A 117 -18.05 -1.07 -10.16
C LEU A 117 -18.49 -1.24 -11.63
N ILE A 118 -19.57 -1.98 -11.86
CA ILE A 118 -20.16 -2.20 -13.18
C ILE A 118 -20.72 -0.89 -13.76
N GLU A 119 -21.51 -0.15 -12.98
CA GLU A 119 -22.04 1.16 -13.40
C GLU A 119 -20.92 2.18 -13.63
N ALA A 120 -19.94 2.20 -12.73
CA ALA A 120 -18.78 3.07 -12.83
C ALA A 120 -18.02 2.82 -14.14
N ARG A 121 -17.78 1.54 -14.50
CA ARG A 121 -17.14 1.18 -15.76
C ARG A 121 -17.91 1.68 -16.98
N ARG A 122 -19.24 1.52 -16.99
CA ARG A 122 -20.08 2.00 -18.11
C ARG A 122 -19.99 3.52 -18.27
N ILE A 123 -20.08 4.26 -17.17
CA ILE A 123 -19.97 5.73 -17.20
C ILE A 123 -18.59 6.15 -17.69
N LEU A 124 -17.52 5.47 -17.25
CA LEU A 124 -16.17 5.79 -17.68
C LEU A 124 -15.94 5.53 -19.18
N GLU A 125 -16.54 4.48 -19.73
CA GLU A 125 -16.53 4.19 -21.16
C GLU A 125 -17.23 5.29 -21.98
N ASP A 126 -18.38 5.81 -21.52
CA ASP A 126 -19.10 6.91 -22.18
C ASP A 126 -18.25 8.20 -22.27
N PHE A 127 -17.39 8.43 -21.27
CA PHE A 127 -16.47 9.56 -21.22
C PHE A 127 -15.09 9.26 -21.83
N ASN A 128 -14.89 8.06 -22.38
CA ASN A 128 -13.62 7.56 -22.91
C ASN A 128 -12.45 7.69 -21.90
N ILE A 129 -12.75 7.44 -20.61
CA ILE A 129 -11.80 7.45 -19.51
C ILE A 129 -11.40 6.01 -19.18
N GLN A 130 -10.10 5.75 -19.10
CA GLN A 130 -9.58 4.42 -18.78
C GLN A 130 -9.28 4.27 -17.29
N ILE A 131 -9.45 3.06 -16.77
CA ILE A 131 -9.05 2.70 -15.39
C ILE A 131 -7.59 2.21 -15.41
N GLU A 132 -6.78 2.76 -14.51
CA GLU A 132 -5.40 2.31 -14.27
C GLU A 132 -5.35 1.14 -13.29
N ARG A 133 -6.02 1.31 -12.15
CA ARG A 133 -6.02 0.37 -11.02
C ARG A 133 -7.36 0.42 -10.28
N ILE A 134 -7.73 -0.71 -9.72
CA ILE A 134 -8.82 -0.84 -8.75
C ILE A 134 -8.22 -1.40 -7.47
N ASP A 135 -8.30 -0.61 -6.40
CA ASP A 135 -7.90 -1.00 -5.06
C ASP A 135 -9.15 -1.39 -4.27
N TYR A 136 -9.04 -2.42 -3.43
CA TYR A 136 -10.17 -2.91 -2.62
C TYR A 136 -9.94 -2.61 -1.15
N MET A 137 -10.95 -2.04 -0.49
CA MET A 137 -10.94 -1.76 0.93
C MET A 137 -11.98 -2.63 1.65
N PRO A 138 -11.54 -3.51 2.56
CA PRO A 138 -12.45 -4.29 3.37
C PRO A 138 -13.27 -3.40 4.32
N ILE A 139 -14.60 -3.46 4.22
CA ILE A 139 -15.52 -2.73 5.11
C ILE A 139 -16.55 -3.70 5.69
N GLU A 140 -16.70 -3.68 7.01
CA GLU A 140 -17.72 -4.46 7.70
C GLU A 140 -19.11 -3.85 7.48
N ASN A 141 -20.10 -4.68 7.15
CA ASN A 141 -21.50 -4.28 6.91
C ASN A 141 -21.73 -3.30 5.73
N SER A 142 -20.86 -3.26 4.72
CA SER A 142 -21.13 -2.53 3.48
C SER A 142 -21.57 -3.45 2.33
N GLU A 143 -22.26 -2.88 1.35
CA GLU A 143 -22.43 -3.52 0.05
C GLU A 143 -21.05 -3.71 -0.62
N GLU A 144 -20.90 -4.80 -1.37
CA GLU A 144 -19.67 -5.11 -2.10
C GLU A 144 -19.62 -4.32 -3.42
N GLU A 145 -18.41 -4.09 -3.90
CA GLU A 145 -18.15 -3.50 -5.22
C GLU A 145 -18.65 -2.06 -5.40
N LEU A 146 -18.86 -1.31 -4.31
CA LEU A 146 -19.18 0.12 -4.39
C LEU A 146 -17.93 0.97 -4.48
N VAL A 147 -17.92 1.95 -5.38
CA VAL A 147 -16.84 2.93 -5.49
C VAL A 147 -16.88 3.87 -4.28
N LEU A 148 -15.79 3.87 -3.51
CA LEU A 148 -15.61 4.66 -2.31
C LEU A 148 -14.87 5.97 -2.59
N SER A 149 -13.87 5.93 -3.46
CA SER A 149 -13.11 7.11 -3.86
C SER A 149 -12.46 6.94 -5.24
N ILE A 150 -12.10 8.08 -5.82
CA ILE A 150 -11.55 8.19 -7.17
C ILE A 150 -10.32 9.08 -7.13
N TYR A 151 -9.27 8.68 -7.84
CA TYR A 151 -8.07 9.48 -8.04
C TYR A 151 -7.73 9.60 -9.54
N PRO A 152 -7.51 10.82 -10.09
CA PRO A 152 -7.66 12.13 -9.45
C PRO A 152 -9.09 12.41 -8.94
N LYS A 153 -9.24 13.37 -8.03
CA LYS A 153 -10.54 13.66 -7.40
C LYS A 153 -11.62 14.00 -8.44
N VAL A 154 -12.88 13.67 -8.12
CA VAL A 154 -14.05 14.07 -8.90
C VAL A 154 -14.02 15.57 -9.27
N GLY A 155 -14.48 15.91 -10.47
CA GLY A 155 -14.44 17.27 -11.02
C GLY A 155 -13.06 17.74 -11.49
N SER A 156 -12.01 16.93 -11.33
CA SER A 156 -10.72 17.22 -11.96
C SER A 156 -10.81 17.04 -13.47
N LYS A 157 -10.06 17.85 -14.21
CA LYS A 157 -9.91 17.72 -15.65
C LYS A 157 -8.72 16.83 -15.96
N ILE A 158 -8.94 15.79 -16.77
CA ILE A 158 -7.90 14.90 -17.24
C ILE A 158 -7.77 15.00 -18.76
N GLY A 159 -6.54 14.93 -19.25
CA GLY A 159 -6.27 14.95 -20.69
C GLY A 159 -6.74 13.68 -21.38
N THR A 160 -6.79 13.71 -22.71
CA THR A 160 -7.05 12.50 -23.52
C THR A 160 -6.01 11.42 -23.20
N ASN A 161 -6.47 10.18 -22.95
CA ASN A 161 -5.65 9.01 -22.55
C ASN A 161 -5.08 9.02 -21.12
N GLN A 162 -5.41 10.00 -20.27
CA GLN A 162 -5.16 9.84 -18.84
C GLN A 162 -6.06 8.78 -18.23
N LYS A 163 -5.53 8.08 -17.22
CA LYS A 163 -6.23 7.02 -16.51
C LYS A 163 -6.57 7.45 -15.10
N ILE A 164 -7.55 6.79 -14.50
CA ILE A 164 -7.96 7.01 -13.11
C ILE A 164 -7.82 5.73 -12.28
N SER A 165 -7.66 5.89 -10.98
CA SER A 165 -7.70 4.79 -10.02
C SER A 165 -8.98 4.86 -9.18
N LEU A 166 -9.55 3.69 -8.88
CA LEU A 166 -10.76 3.56 -8.07
C LEU A 166 -10.44 2.82 -6.77
N LEU A 167 -11.00 3.28 -5.66
CA LEU A 167 -11.07 2.52 -4.41
C LEU A 167 -12.48 1.96 -4.29
N VAL A 168 -12.60 0.67 -4.05
CA VAL A 168 -13.87 -0.06 -4.07
C VAL A 168 -14.06 -0.83 -2.76
N SER A 169 -15.29 -0.94 -2.26
CA SER A 169 -15.61 -1.75 -1.08
C SER A 169 -15.46 -3.24 -1.38
N SER A 170 -14.92 -3.98 -0.42
CA SER A 170 -14.90 -5.43 -0.42
C SER A 170 -15.34 -5.98 0.93
N LYS A 171 -15.77 -7.25 0.99
CA LYS A 171 -15.95 -7.93 2.26
C LYS A 171 -14.62 -8.04 3.02
N PRO A 172 -14.66 -8.03 4.36
CA PRO A 172 -13.57 -8.50 5.19
C PRO A 172 -13.13 -9.88 4.74
N LEU A 173 -11.83 -10.08 4.53
CA LEU A 173 -11.26 -11.40 4.45
C LEU A 173 -11.45 -12.06 5.81
N ILE A 174 -12.41 -12.97 5.92
CA ILE A 174 -12.54 -13.83 7.08
C ILE A 174 -11.43 -14.87 6.96
N GLU A 175 -10.37 -14.71 7.74
CA GLU A 175 -9.34 -15.75 7.89
C GLU A 175 -9.97 -16.95 8.60
N SER A 176 -10.59 -17.84 7.83
CA SER A 176 -11.12 -19.09 8.33
C SER A 176 -10.04 -20.18 8.29
N LYS A 177 -9.99 -20.98 9.35
CA LYS A 177 -9.08 -22.11 9.51
C LYS A 177 -9.90 -23.39 9.70
N ILE A 178 -9.26 -24.54 9.55
CA ILE A 178 -9.89 -25.84 9.79
C ILE A 178 -9.62 -26.27 11.23
N MET A 179 -10.65 -26.74 11.92
CA MET A 179 -10.55 -27.30 13.26
C MET A 179 -9.68 -28.57 13.22
N PRO A 180 -8.51 -28.58 13.88
CA PRO A 180 -7.66 -29.76 13.92
C PRO A 180 -8.33 -30.90 14.70
N ASN A 181 -7.91 -32.14 14.43
CA ASN A 181 -8.33 -33.26 15.25
C ASN A 181 -7.55 -33.26 16.57
N LEU A 182 -8.25 -33.01 17.68
CA LEU A 182 -7.68 -33.00 19.03
C LEU A 182 -8.05 -34.24 19.84
N ILE A 183 -8.84 -35.15 19.27
CA ILE A 183 -9.31 -36.35 19.95
C ILE A 183 -8.12 -37.28 20.25
N GLY A 184 -8.05 -37.74 21.50
CA GLY A 184 -6.98 -38.61 22.01
C GLY A 184 -5.73 -37.87 22.50
N LEU A 185 -5.62 -36.55 22.29
CA LEU A 185 -4.52 -35.73 22.84
C LEU A 185 -4.82 -35.30 24.27
N ASP A 186 -3.79 -35.00 25.05
CA ASP A 186 -3.97 -34.30 26.32
C ASP A 186 -4.24 -32.80 26.10
N LYS A 187 -4.68 -32.14 27.18
CA LYS A 187 -5.04 -30.72 27.15
C LYS A 187 -3.90 -29.79 26.70
N ASN A 188 -2.66 -30.08 27.07
CA ASN A 188 -1.52 -29.20 26.75
C ASN A 188 -1.14 -29.32 25.28
N ASP A 189 -1.05 -30.54 24.76
CA ASP A 189 -0.78 -30.79 23.35
C ASP A 189 -1.85 -30.17 22.46
N ALA A 190 -3.12 -30.31 22.85
CA ALA A 190 -4.23 -29.66 22.16
C ALA A 190 -4.16 -28.13 22.20
N ALA A 191 -3.78 -27.54 23.35
CA ALA A 191 -3.59 -26.10 23.48
C ALA A 191 -2.45 -25.59 22.57
N ASN A 192 -1.35 -26.34 22.46
CA ASN A 192 -0.23 -26.00 21.59
C ASN A 192 -0.62 -26.01 20.11
N ILE A 193 -1.39 -27.02 19.68
CA ILE A 193 -1.88 -27.12 18.30
C ILE A 193 -2.84 -25.96 17.98
N LEU A 194 -3.76 -25.64 18.89
CA LEU A 194 -4.68 -24.52 18.70
C LEU A 194 -3.94 -23.17 18.68
N ALA A 195 -2.90 -23.00 19.50
CA ALA A 195 -2.09 -21.79 19.52
C ALA A 195 -1.38 -21.52 18.17
N GLN A 196 -0.93 -22.57 17.46
CA GLN A 196 -0.32 -22.43 16.12
C GLN A 196 -1.28 -21.84 15.10
N ILE A 197 -2.59 -22.09 15.27
CA ILE A 197 -3.64 -21.53 14.42
C ILE A 197 -4.28 -20.28 15.03
N GLY A 198 -3.71 -19.71 16.09
CA GLY A 198 -4.18 -18.47 16.73
C GLY A 198 -5.51 -18.65 17.47
N GLN A 199 -5.79 -19.86 17.94
CA GLN A 199 -7.01 -20.23 18.65
C GLN A 199 -6.69 -20.73 20.07
N SER A 200 -7.69 -20.76 20.93
CA SER A 200 -7.54 -21.20 22.31
C SER A 200 -8.76 -21.94 22.83
N ILE A 201 -8.54 -22.90 23.73
CA ILE A 201 -9.60 -23.59 24.44
C ILE A 201 -10.33 -22.58 25.34
N THR A 202 -11.64 -22.43 25.13
CA THR A 202 -12.50 -21.53 25.90
C THR A 202 -13.17 -22.25 27.07
N PHE A 203 -13.62 -23.48 26.84
CA PHE A 203 -14.33 -24.27 27.85
C PHE A 203 -13.77 -25.70 27.94
N VAL A 204 -13.70 -26.22 29.15
CA VAL A 204 -13.31 -27.60 29.43
C VAL A 204 -14.40 -28.20 30.28
N THR A 205 -14.93 -29.33 29.85
CA THR A 205 -15.83 -30.17 30.63
C THR A 205 -15.20 -31.54 30.84
N GLU A 206 -15.56 -32.22 31.91
CA GLU A 206 -15.03 -33.53 32.25
C GLU A 206 -16.09 -34.60 31.99
N ALA A 207 -15.64 -35.78 31.58
CA ALA A 207 -16.48 -36.95 31.39
C ALA A 207 -15.69 -38.22 31.70
N ASN A 208 -16.41 -39.33 31.87
CA ASN A 208 -15.82 -40.63 32.12
C ASN A 208 -16.22 -41.59 31.01
N ASP A 209 -15.24 -42.02 30.23
CA ASP A 209 -15.42 -43.01 29.18
C ASP A 209 -14.34 -44.10 29.28
N PRO A 210 -14.71 -45.35 29.60
CA PRO A 210 -13.78 -46.48 29.65
C PRO A 210 -13.10 -46.79 28.30
N ALA A 211 -13.65 -46.33 27.17
CA ALA A 211 -13.08 -46.55 25.84
C ALA A 211 -11.83 -45.70 25.57
N PHE A 212 -11.59 -44.66 26.37
CA PHE A 212 -10.47 -43.73 26.19
C PHE A 212 -9.50 -43.78 27.37
N ALA A 213 -8.24 -43.41 27.11
CA ALA A 213 -7.23 -43.28 28.14
C ALA A 213 -7.58 -42.15 29.14
N HIS A 214 -7.01 -42.19 30.33
CA HIS A 214 -7.13 -41.12 31.30
C HIS A 214 -6.43 -39.84 30.80
N ASN A 215 -7.02 -38.68 31.08
CA ASN A 215 -6.53 -37.34 30.77
C ASN A 215 -6.38 -37.03 29.26
N VAL A 216 -7.23 -37.62 28.42
CA VAL A 216 -7.29 -37.34 26.97
C VAL A 216 -8.60 -36.68 26.57
N ILE A 217 -8.59 -35.92 25.48
CA ILE A 217 -9.79 -35.29 24.92
C ILE A 217 -10.62 -36.34 24.17
N ILE A 218 -11.91 -36.41 24.48
CA ILE A 218 -12.83 -37.38 23.85
C ILE A 218 -13.86 -36.73 22.93
N ALA A 219 -14.08 -35.42 23.05
CA ALA A 219 -14.94 -34.67 22.17
C ALA A 219 -14.52 -33.19 22.10
N THR A 220 -14.81 -32.57 20.97
CA THR A 220 -14.61 -31.13 20.76
C THR A 220 -15.85 -30.50 20.13
N ASN A 221 -16.04 -29.22 20.37
CA ASN A 221 -16.97 -28.39 19.62
C ASN A 221 -16.28 -27.05 19.32
N PRO A 222 -16.10 -26.66 18.04
CA PRO A 222 -16.48 -27.38 16.81
C PRO A 222 -15.82 -28.76 16.60
N LEU A 223 -16.36 -29.57 15.70
CA LEU A 223 -15.84 -30.91 15.37
C LEU A 223 -14.57 -30.80 14.50
N PRO A 224 -13.70 -31.83 14.52
CA PRO A 224 -12.56 -31.87 13.61
C PRO A 224 -12.99 -31.74 12.14
N GLY A 225 -12.36 -30.83 11.40
CA GLY A 225 -12.73 -30.52 10.02
C GLY A 225 -13.68 -29.33 9.86
N ASP A 226 -14.32 -28.87 10.93
CA ASP A 226 -15.19 -27.69 10.87
C ASP A 226 -14.39 -26.40 10.60
N THR A 227 -15.04 -25.45 9.93
CA THR A 227 -14.48 -24.12 9.68
C THR A 227 -14.55 -23.27 10.95
N ILE A 228 -13.42 -22.74 11.41
CA ILE A 228 -13.30 -21.86 12.57
C ILE A 228 -12.79 -20.48 12.18
N GLU A 229 -13.40 -19.44 12.74
CA GLU A 229 -13.02 -18.03 12.57
C GLU A 229 -12.19 -17.56 13.78
N LYS A 230 -11.51 -16.41 13.67
CA LYS A 230 -10.59 -15.88 14.69
C LYS A 230 -11.16 -15.84 16.13
N ASN A 231 -12.48 -15.70 16.29
CA ASN A 231 -13.14 -15.57 17.60
C ASN A 231 -14.07 -16.75 17.94
N THR A 232 -13.95 -17.89 17.24
CA THR A 232 -14.76 -19.07 17.51
C THR A 232 -14.43 -19.63 18.90
N LYS A 233 -15.46 -19.86 19.71
CA LYS A 233 -15.31 -20.46 21.05
C LYS A 233 -15.13 -21.96 20.91
N ILE A 234 -13.99 -22.48 21.36
CA ILE A 234 -13.67 -23.90 21.30
C ILE A 234 -13.89 -24.52 22.68
N SER A 235 -14.71 -25.56 22.76
CA SER A 235 -14.91 -26.36 23.97
C SER A 235 -14.41 -27.78 23.78
N ILE A 236 -13.78 -28.34 24.81
CA ILE A 236 -13.29 -29.73 24.82
C ILE A 236 -13.90 -30.52 25.97
N VAL A 237 -14.02 -31.83 25.78
CA VAL A 237 -14.40 -32.80 26.81
C VAL A 237 -13.18 -33.64 27.16
N LEU A 238 -12.73 -33.58 28.42
CA LEU A 238 -11.57 -34.31 28.93
C LEU A 238 -12.02 -35.57 29.67
N ASN A 239 -11.41 -36.72 29.38
CA ASN A 239 -11.66 -37.96 30.09
C ASN A 239 -10.91 -37.98 31.41
N THR A 240 -11.59 -37.86 32.55
CA THR A 240 -10.96 -37.94 33.87
C THR A 240 -10.89 -39.36 34.42
N GLY A 241 -11.45 -40.33 33.71
CA GLY A 241 -11.43 -41.74 34.12
C GLY A 241 -12.19 -42.00 35.43
N VAL A 242 -12.36 -43.27 35.77
CA VAL A 242 -12.95 -43.62 37.07
C VAL A 242 -11.95 -43.21 38.16
N GLU A 243 -12.39 -42.41 39.14
CA GLU A 243 -11.62 -42.17 40.37
C GLU A 243 -11.24 -43.53 40.97
N VAL A 244 -9.97 -43.92 40.85
CA VAL A 244 -9.47 -45.10 41.54
C VAL A 244 -9.42 -44.72 43.02
N ASP A 245 -10.39 -45.21 43.79
CA ASP A 245 -10.47 -45.02 45.22
C ASP A 245 -9.12 -45.45 45.85
N LYS A 246 -8.42 -44.49 46.45
CA LYS A 246 -7.05 -44.66 47.00
C LYS A 246 -6.97 -45.81 48.01
N THR A 247 -8.11 -46.19 48.60
CA THR A 247 -8.24 -47.33 49.51
C THR A 247 -7.85 -48.67 48.87
N ILE A 248 -8.10 -48.88 47.57
CA ILE A 248 -7.75 -50.15 46.92
C ILE A 248 -6.22 -50.28 46.76
N THR A 249 -5.53 -49.19 46.44
CA THR A 249 -4.07 -49.17 46.29
C THR A 249 -3.37 -49.39 47.64
N GLU A 250 -3.84 -48.75 48.72
CA GLU A 250 -3.33 -49.00 50.08
C GLU A 250 -3.54 -50.44 50.53
N VAL A 251 -4.71 -51.05 50.24
CA VAL A 251 -4.98 -52.44 50.59
C VAL A 251 -4.08 -53.41 49.82
N ILE A 252 -3.74 -53.11 48.57
CA ILE A 252 -2.82 -53.93 47.76
C ILE A 252 -1.38 -53.77 48.28
N GLU A 253 -0.92 -52.55 48.57
CA GLU A 253 0.42 -52.31 49.13
C GLU A 253 0.60 -52.97 50.50
N GLN A 254 -0.37 -52.84 51.41
CA GLN A 254 -0.33 -53.50 52.72
C GLN A 254 -0.25 -55.03 52.61
N LYS A 255 -0.94 -55.62 51.63
CA LYS A 255 -0.96 -57.08 51.45
C LYS A 255 0.31 -57.62 50.79
N VAL A 256 1.03 -56.78 50.04
CA VAL A 256 2.34 -57.10 49.49
C VAL A 256 3.44 -56.97 50.56
N GLU A 257 3.35 -55.96 51.43
CA GLU A 257 4.27 -55.75 52.56
C GLU A 257 4.20 -56.92 53.56
N SER A 258 3.00 -57.35 53.95
CA SER A 258 2.82 -58.46 54.92
C SER A 258 3.39 -59.79 54.41
N LYS A 259 3.20 -60.10 53.13
CA LYS A 259 3.71 -61.32 52.50
C LYS A 259 5.24 -61.34 52.41
N LYS A 260 5.88 -60.16 52.35
CA LYS A 260 7.34 -60.02 52.34
C LYS A 260 7.94 -60.23 53.73
N ILE A 261 7.22 -59.84 54.78
CA ILE A 261 7.61 -60.06 56.18
C ILE A 261 7.57 -61.55 56.52
N ASP A 262 6.53 -62.27 56.11
CA ASP A 262 6.39 -63.72 56.37
C ASP A 262 7.57 -64.52 55.79
N ASN A 263 7.97 -64.22 54.55
CA ASN A 263 9.11 -64.88 53.91
C ASN A 263 10.45 -64.60 54.63
N ASN A 264 10.62 -63.39 55.18
CA ASN A 264 11.84 -63.01 55.91
C ASN A 264 11.94 -63.73 57.26
N ILE A 265 10.80 -63.95 57.93
CA ILE A 265 10.75 -64.68 59.20
C ILE A 265 11.14 -66.14 59.00
N GLU A 266 10.68 -66.76 57.90
CA GLU A 266 11.02 -68.14 57.55
C GLU A 266 12.53 -68.31 57.28
N GLU A 267 13.16 -67.32 56.66
CA GLU A 267 14.60 -67.31 56.42
C GLU A 267 15.41 -67.16 57.71
N ILE A 268 14.99 -66.26 58.61
CA ILE A 268 15.65 -66.03 59.91
C ILE A 268 15.53 -67.27 60.82
N LEU A 269 14.37 -67.92 60.85
CA LEU A 269 14.16 -69.17 61.61
C LEU A 269 15.12 -70.26 61.14
N ASN A 270 15.25 -70.44 59.82
CA ASN A 270 16.15 -71.44 59.25
C ASN A 270 17.63 -71.13 59.51
N GLN A 271 18.03 -69.86 59.49
CA GLN A 271 19.39 -69.45 59.84
C GLN A 271 19.68 -69.70 61.33
N THR A 272 18.72 -69.39 62.20
CA THR A 272 18.87 -69.58 63.66
C THR A 272 18.94 -71.07 64.01
N LEU A 273 18.13 -71.91 63.37
CA LEU A 273 18.19 -73.37 63.50
C LEU A 273 19.58 -73.92 63.11
N LYS A 274 20.14 -73.48 61.98
CA LYS A 274 21.49 -73.86 61.56
C LYS A 274 22.58 -73.41 62.54
N GLU A 275 22.43 -72.24 63.18
CA GLU A 275 23.37 -71.77 64.18
C GLU A 275 23.29 -72.56 65.49
N VAL A 276 22.10 -73.03 65.88
CA VAL A 276 21.91 -73.91 67.04
C VAL A 276 22.52 -75.28 66.77
N GLU A 277 22.26 -75.89 65.62
CA GLU A 277 22.88 -77.17 65.21
C GLU A 277 24.43 -77.09 65.24
N LYS A 278 25.01 -75.99 64.71
CA LYS A 278 26.46 -75.76 64.76
C LYS A 278 27.01 -75.58 66.18
N LYS A 279 26.21 -75.05 67.11
CA LYS A 279 26.61 -74.90 68.52
C LYS A 279 26.59 -76.24 69.25
N GLU A 280 25.66 -77.13 68.89
CA GLU A 280 25.59 -78.48 69.45
C GLU A 280 26.78 -79.34 68.99
N GLU A 281 27.13 -79.31 67.69
CA GLU A 281 28.31 -80.02 67.16
C GLU A 281 29.64 -79.54 67.78
N ASN A 282 29.79 -78.24 68.06
CA ASN A 282 31.00 -77.69 68.68
C ASN A 282 31.13 -78.01 70.19
N ASN A 283 30.03 -78.38 70.85
CA ASN A 283 30.06 -78.77 72.26
C ASN A 283 30.42 -80.26 72.44
N GLU A 284 30.13 -81.13 71.47
CA GLU A 284 30.56 -82.54 71.52
C GLU A 284 32.09 -82.68 71.36
N HIS A 285 32.71 -81.88 70.49
CA HIS A 285 34.17 -81.91 70.28
C HIS A 285 35.01 -81.34 71.43
N LYS A 286 34.41 -80.69 72.43
CA LYS A 286 35.10 -80.24 73.64
C LYS A 286 35.10 -81.28 74.77
N SER A 287 34.43 -82.44 74.58
CA SER A 287 34.29 -83.48 75.62
C SER A 287 35.16 -84.73 75.43
N GLU A 288 35.95 -84.85 74.35
CA GLU A 288 36.85 -86.00 74.12
C GLU A 288 38.35 -85.64 74.18
N GLY A 289 38.67 -84.49 74.78
CA GLY A 289 40.03 -84.03 75.08
C GLY A 289 40.35 -84.03 76.58
N GLU A 290 40.01 -85.11 77.28
CA GLU A 290 40.54 -85.52 78.61
C GLU A 290 40.65 -87.05 78.68
#